data_AF-A0A1Y4AIZ4-F1
#
_entry.id   AF-A0A1Y4AIZ4-F1
#
_cell.length_a   1.000
_cell.length_b   1.000
_cell.length_c   1.000
_cell.angle_alpha   90.00
_cell.angle_beta   90.00
_cell.angle_gamma   90.00
#
_symmetry.space_group_name_H-M   'P 1'
#
loop_
_entity.id
_entity.type
_entity.pdbx_description
1 polymer ?
#
loop_
_entity_poly.entity_id
_entity_poly.type
_entity_poly.pdbx_seq_one_letter_code
_entity_poly.pdbx_strand_id
1 'polypeptide(L)'
;MDDTKRFVIAYKGLKPGQYTFHFEVDGGLFAAYENSEIKDGHCRVEVVMTRLEQLLDLDIAIAGSVVVACDRCLEDCEIPIDYRGHLAVKFSDEVQEYDGEVLWLSPSEGEVDLTQYIYESIVLALPYQRVHPEGKCNPEMMARFRIVSGEEFAALEAEAEQQAPPEGEWAKLASLKERMEREELEAQEEALAEELTSEAEECEEALADGDEEKKL
;
A
#
# COMPACT_ATOMS: atom_id res chain seq x y z
N MET A 1 -14.87 8.68 21.13
CA MET A 1 -15.35 7.82 22.24
C MET A 1 -14.71 6.47 22.01
N ASP A 2 -14.32 5.77 23.08
CA ASP A 2 -13.42 4.60 23.03
C ASP A 2 -14.17 3.37 22.47
N ASP A 3 -14.25 3.24 21.14
CA ASP A 3 -15.02 2.19 20.44
C ASP A 3 -14.40 0.78 20.60
N THR A 4 -13.19 0.69 21.14
CA THR A 4 -12.46 -0.55 21.48
C THR A 4 -13.12 -1.35 22.60
N LYS A 5 -13.94 -0.74 23.47
CA LYS A 5 -14.61 -1.47 24.57
C LYS A 5 -15.80 -2.32 24.14
N ARG A 6 -16.16 -2.34 22.85
CA ARG A 6 -17.34 -3.06 22.35
C ARG A 6 -17.14 -4.57 22.24
N PHE A 7 -15.90 -5.05 22.17
CA PHE A 7 -15.57 -6.44 21.84
C PHE A 7 -14.99 -7.22 23.03
N VAL A 8 -15.42 -6.86 24.25
CA VAL A 8 -14.90 -7.40 25.50
C VAL A 8 -15.87 -8.41 26.11
N ILE A 9 -15.36 -9.59 26.52
CA ILE A 9 -16.15 -10.64 27.19
C ILE A 9 -15.67 -10.83 28.62
N ALA A 10 -16.55 -10.56 29.59
CA ALA A 10 -16.30 -10.86 31.00
C ALA A 10 -16.53 -12.35 31.30
N TYR A 11 -15.48 -13.07 31.71
CA TYR A 11 -15.54 -14.53 31.91
C TYR A 11 -15.47 -14.99 33.37
N LYS A 12 -15.00 -14.15 34.30
CA LYS A 12 -14.77 -14.53 35.71
C LYS A 12 -16.01 -15.04 36.47
N GLY A 13 -17.20 -14.62 36.04
CA GLY A 13 -18.48 -15.04 36.66
C GLY A 13 -19.11 -16.27 36.02
N LEU A 14 -18.53 -16.81 34.94
CA LEU A 14 -19.14 -17.88 34.17
C LEU A 14 -18.69 -19.26 34.69
N LYS A 15 -19.63 -20.20 34.71
CA LYS A 15 -19.33 -21.60 35.04
C LYS A 15 -18.75 -22.29 33.80
N PRO A 16 -18.07 -23.43 33.96
CA PRO A 16 -17.69 -24.26 32.81
C PRO A 16 -18.91 -24.59 31.95
N GLY A 17 -18.79 -24.40 30.65
CA GLY A 17 -19.90 -24.47 29.71
C GLY A 17 -19.67 -23.64 28.45
N GLN A 18 -20.65 -23.65 27.55
CA GLN A 18 -20.61 -22.95 26.27
C GLN A 18 -21.50 -21.71 26.31
N TYR A 19 -21.02 -20.62 25.73
CA TYR A 19 -21.67 -19.32 25.68
C TYR A 19 -21.51 -18.71 24.29
N THR A 20 -22.57 -18.12 23.75
CA THR A 20 -22.53 -17.45 22.45
C THR A 20 -22.69 -15.95 22.65
N PHE A 21 -21.81 -15.18 22.02
CA PHE A 21 -21.82 -13.73 21.99
C PHE A 21 -21.91 -13.25 20.55
N HIS A 22 -22.58 -12.12 20.36
CA HIS A 22 -22.69 -11.47 19.06
C HIS A 22 -22.22 -10.03 19.16
N PHE A 23 -21.38 -9.62 18.24
CA PHE A 23 -20.90 -8.25 18.10
C PHE A 23 -21.17 -7.76 16.68
N GLU A 24 -21.30 -6.45 16.55
CA GLU A 24 -21.39 -5.77 15.25
C GLU A 24 -20.18 -4.83 15.16
N VAL A 25 -19.44 -4.96 14.08
CA VAL A 25 -18.28 -4.14 13.74
C VAL A 25 -18.73 -3.11 12.71
N ASP A 26 -18.49 -1.84 13.02
CA ASP A 26 -18.76 -0.70 12.15
C ASP A 26 -17.45 0.02 11.77
N GLY A 27 -17.57 1.06 10.94
CA GLY A 27 -16.47 1.96 10.57
C GLY A 27 -15.65 2.52 11.74
N GLY A 28 -16.22 2.56 12.96
CA GLY A 28 -15.54 3.06 14.15
C GLY A 28 -14.33 2.22 14.56
N LEU A 29 -14.39 0.90 14.33
CA LEU A 29 -13.24 0.03 14.58
C LEU A 29 -12.07 0.43 13.66
N PHE A 30 -12.31 0.54 12.35
CA PHE A 30 -11.27 0.84 11.36
C PHE A 30 -10.71 2.25 11.52
N ALA A 31 -11.55 3.21 11.92
CA ALA A 31 -11.11 4.58 12.21
C ALA A 31 -10.15 4.68 13.41
N ALA A 32 -10.18 3.71 14.34
CA ALA A 32 -9.22 3.64 15.45
C ALA A 32 -7.82 3.19 15.00
N TYR A 33 -7.70 2.56 13.84
CA TYR A 33 -6.44 2.12 13.26
C TYR A 33 -6.02 3.09 12.14
N GLU A 34 -5.13 4.05 12.45
CA GLU A 34 -4.76 5.19 11.60
C GLU A 34 -4.23 4.85 10.19
N ASN A 35 -3.86 3.59 9.91
CA ASN A 35 -3.34 3.13 8.62
C ASN A 35 -4.07 1.88 8.07
N SER A 36 -5.36 1.75 8.38
CA SER A 36 -6.16 0.65 7.85
C SER A 36 -6.32 0.77 6.33
N GLU A 37 -6.06 -0.33 5.60
CA GLU A 37 -6.41 -0.45 4.17
C GLU A 37 -7.94 -0.45 3.96
N ILE A 38 -8.69 -0.70 5.03
CA ILE A 38 -10.14 -0.68 5.11
C ILE A 38 -10.60 0.72 5.53
N LYS A 39 -11.42 1.35 4.69
CA LYS A 39 -11.96 2.69 4.91
C LYS A 39 -13.22 2.68 5.78
N ASP A 40 -14.07 1.67 5.60
CA ASP A 40 -15.31 1.47 6.33
C ASP A 40 -15.72 0.00 6.25
N GLY A 41 -16.76 -0.43 6.97
CA GLY A 41 -17.29 -1.78 6.88
C GLY A 41 -18.42 -2.06 7.86
N HIS A 42 -19.16 -3.13 7.57
CA HIS A 42 -20.19 -3.67 8.45
C HIS A 42 -20.03 -5.18 8.52
N CYS A 43 -19.55 -5.68 9.64
CA CYS A 43 -19.35 -7.11 9.87
C CYS A 43 -20.06 -7.58 11.15
N ARG A 44 -20.75 -8.71 11.06
CA ARG A 44 -21.26 -9.41 12.22
C ARG A 44 -20.23 -10.42 12.70
N VAL A 45 -19.94 -10.38 13.99
CA VAL A 45 -19.05 -11.33 14.67
C VAL A 45 -19.89 -12.21 15.58
N GLU A 46 -19.77 -13.52 15.40
CA GLU A 46 -20.29 -14.52 16.33
C GLU A 46 -19.11 -15.19 17.04
N VAL A 47 -19.17 -15.23 18.37
CA VAL A 47 -18.15 -15.85 19.21
C VAL A 47 -18.82 -16.92 20.04
N VAL A 48 -18.43 -18.17 19.82
CA VAL A 48 -18.83 -19.31 20.64
C VAL A 48 -17.67 -19.61 21.58
N MET A 49 -17.82 -19.22 22.85
CA MET A 49 -16.83 -19.42 23.88
C MET A 49 -17.17 -20.66 24.71
N THR A 50 -16.26 -21.62 24.75
CA THR A 50 -16.28 -22.75 25.67
C THR A 50 -15.36 -22.46 26.86
N ARG A 51 -15.95 -22.24 28.03
CA ARG A 51 -15.22 -22.08 29.29
C ARG A 51 -14.81 -23.46 29.81
N LEU A 52 -13.50 -23.71 29.82
CA LEU A 52 -12.88 -24.86 30.49
C LEU A 52 -12.30 -24.43 31.85
N GLU A 53 -11.77 -25.38 32.61
CA GLU A 53 -11.20 -25.10 33.94
C GLU A 53 -9.94 -24.22 33.89
N GLN A 54 -9.12 -24.39 32.83
CA GLN A 54 -7.78 -23.78 32.74
C GLN A 54 -7.59 -22.87 31.51
N LEU A 55 -8.56 -22.80 30.60
CA LEU A 55 -8.49 -21.98 29.39
C LEU A 55 -9.89 -21.57 28.89
N LEU A 56 -9.94 -20.60 27.99
CA LEU A 56 -11.11 -20.31 27.17
C LEU A 56 -10.81 -20.76 25.75
N ASP A 57 -11.77 -21.45 25.16
CA ASP A 57 -11.69 -21.89 23.77
C ASP A 57 -12.77 -21.11 23.00
N LEU A 58 -12.36 -20.33 21.99
CA LEU A 58 -13.26 -19.45 21.24
C LEU A 58 -13.28 -19.84 19.78
N ASP A 59 -14.44 -20.25 19.29
CA ASP A 59 -14.74 -20.36 17.87
C ASP A 59 -15.34 -19.04 17.40
N ILE A 60 -14.71 -18.39 16.42
CA ILE A 60 -15.06 -17.05 15.96
C ILE A 60 -15.44 -17.11 14.49
N ALA A 61 -16.61 -16.59 14.15
CA ALA A 61 -17.07 -16.42 12.79
C ALA A 61 -17.37 -14.95 12.51
N ILE A 62 -16.85 -14.44 11.40
CA ILE A 62 -17.07 -13.05 10.98
C ILE A 62 -17.65 -13.08 9.56
N ALA A 63 -18.77 -12.42 9.37
CA ALA A 63 -19.42 -12.30 8.07
C ALA A 63 -19.92 -10.88 7.83
N GLY A 64 -19.69 -10.35 6.64
CA GLY A 64 -20.15 -9.01 6.29
C GLY A 64 -19.45 -8.46 5.06
N SER A 65 -19.26 -7.15 5.05
CA SER A 65 -18.58 -6.45 3.98
C SER A 65 -17.72 -5.31 4.50
N VAL A 66 -16.66 -5.01 3.75
CA VAL A 66 -15.73 -3.91 4.03
C VAL A 66 -15.55 -3.06 2.78
N VAL A 67 -15.31 -1.77 2.97
CA VAL A 67 -15.06 -0.79 1.91
C VAL A 67 -13.56 -0.55 1.82
N VAL A 68 -12.99 -0.86 0.67
CA VAL A 68 -11.56 -0.72 0.37
C VAL A 68 -11.38 -0.01 -0.98
N ALA A 69 -10.20 0.55 -1.23
CA ALA A 69 -9.88 1.07 -2.55
C ALA A 69 -9.76 -0.09 -3.56
N CYS A 70 -10.37 0.06 -4.73
CA CYS A 70 -10.28 -0.92 -5.79
C CYS A 70 -8.89 -0.92 -6.45
N ASP A 71 -8.27 -2.08 -6.58
CA ASP A 71 -6.93 -2.22 -7.19
C ASP A 71 -6.89 -1.84 -8.68
N ARG A 72 -8.04 -1.75 -9.35
CA ARG A 72 -8.13 -1.45 -10.80
C ARG A 72 -8.46 0.01 -11.10
N CYS A 73 -9.42 0.59 -10.40
CA CYS A 73 -9.89 1.95 -10.68
C CYS A 73 -9.73 2.92 -9.51
N LEU A 74 -9.18 2.47 -8.37
CA LEU A 74 -8.92 3.26 -7.16
C LEU A 74 -10.16 3.86 -6.47
N GLU A 75 -11.35 3.59 -6.99
CA GLU A 75 -12.62 3.95 -6.35
C GLU A 75 -12.97 3.00 -5.21
N ASP A 76 -13.86 3.44 -4.33
CA ASP A 76 -14.31 2.66 -3.19
C ASP A 76 -15.16 1.47 -3.63
N CYS A 77 -14.73 0.27 -3.24
CA CYS A 77 -15.41 -0.97 -3.54
C CYS A 77 -15.75 -1.73 -2.25
N GLU A 78 -16.97 -2.25 -2.23
CA GLU A 78 -17.45 -3.10 -1.14
C GLU A 78 -17.07 -4.56 -1.44
N ILE A 79 -16.32 -5.16 -0.52
CA ILE A 79 -15.78 -6.51 -0.62
C ILE A 79 -16.40 -7.37 0.47
N PRO A 80 -17.00 -8.52 0.13
CA PRO A 80 -17.55 -9.44 1.12
C PRO A 80 -16.42 -10.13 1.89
N ILE A 81 -16.64 -10.33 3.19
CA ILE A 81 -15.73 -11.02 4.10
C ILE A 81 -16.45 -12.19 4.75
N ASP A 82 -15.80 -13.36 4.72
CA ASP A 82 -16.16 -14.55 5.48
C ASP A 82 -14.89 -15.08 6.13
N TYR A 83 -14.87 -15.08 7.45
CA TYR A 83 -13.77 -15.60 8.25
C TYR A 83 -14.28 -16.59 9.27
N ARG A 84 -13.51 -17.66 9.48
CA ARG A 84 -13.70 -18.60 10.58
C ARG A 84 -12.35 -18.89 11.19
N GLY A 85 -12.25 -18.68 12.49
CA GLY A 85 -11.01 -18.84 13.23
C GLY A 85 -11.27 -19.47 14.59
N HIS A 86 -10.18 -19.95 15.17
CA HIS A 86 -10.13 -20.46 16.52
C HIS A 86 -9.13 -19.62 17.31
N LEU A 87 -9.47 -19.30 18.56
CA LEU A 87 -8.59 -18.58 19.47
C LEU A 87 -8.60 -19.29 20.84
N ALA A 88 -7.42 -19.74 21.27
CA ALA A 88 -7.24 -20.30 22.59
C ALA A 88 -6.72 -19.23 23.55
N VAL A 89 -7.48 -18.94 24.61
CA VAL A 89 -7.04 -18.01 25.65
C VAL A 89 -6.50 -18.78 26.84
N LYS A 90 -5.21 -18.63 27.10
CA LYS A 90 -4.50 -19.27 28.21
C LYS A 90 -4.14 -18.24 29.28
N PHE A 91 -4.00 -18.72 30.51
CA PHE A 91 -3.65 -17.87 31.65
C PHE A 91 -2.19 -18.08 32.05
N SER A 92 -1.45 -16.98 32.18
CA SER A 92 -0.04 -16.98 32.59
C SER A 92 0.28 -15.71 33.36
N ASP A 93 1.13 -15.81 34.39
CA ASP A 93 1.66 -14.65 35.11
C ASP A 93 2.82 -13.98 34.35
N GLU A 94 3.42 -14.70 33.40
CA GLU A 94 4.46 -14.18 32.51
C GLU A 94 3.85 -13.62 31.24
N VAL A 95 4.39 -12.48 30.78
CA VAL A 95 4.04 -11.90 29.48
C VAL A 95 4.58 -12.82 28.39
N GLN A 96 3.68 -13.29 27.52
CA GLN A 96 3.99 -14.14 26.38
C GLN A 96 3.61 -13.38 25.11
N GLU A 97 4.32 -13.66 24.01
CA GLU A 97 3.98 -13.12 22.71
C GLU A 97 2.70 -13.76 22.17
N TYR A 98 1.88 -12.95 21.51
CA TYR A 98 0.69 -13.40 20.81
C TYR A 98 1.06 -13.77 19.37
N ASP A 99 0.68 -14.98 18.95
CA ASP A 99 1.06 -15.59 17.67
C ASP A 99 -0.09 -15.65 16.65
N GLY A 100 -1.27 -15.12 16.98
CA GLY A 100 -2.47 -15.19 16.14
C GLY A 100 -3.46 -16.29 16.53
N GLU A 101 -3.03 -17.30 17.28
CA GLU A 101 -3.86 -18.47 17.65
C GLU A 101 -4.03 -18.60 19.16
N VAL A 102 -3.04 -18.15 19.93
CA VAL A 102 -3.03 -18.24 21.40
C VAL A 102 -2.90 -16.86 22.02
N LEU A 103 -3.93 -16.43 22.75
CA LEU A 103 -3.90 -15.22 23.55
C LEU A 103 -3.55 -15.56 25.01
N TRP A 104 -2.55 -14.89 25.56
CA TRP A 104 -2.17 -15.03 26.96
C TRP A 104 -2.70 -13.88 27.79
N LEU A 105 -3.45 -14.19 28.84
CA LEU A 105 -3.99 -13.21 29.78
C LEU A 105 -3.46 -13.45 31.19
N SER A 106 -3.33 -12.38 31.97
CA SER A 106 -3.06 -12.53 33.39
C SER A 106 -4.26 -13.20 34.09
N PRO A 107 -4.05 -14.13 35.04
CA PRO A 107 -5.12 -14.64 35.90
C PRO A 107 -5.87 -13.53 36.66
N SER A 108 -5.22 -12.37 36.84
CA SER A 108 -5.80 -11.20 37.50
C SER A 108 -6.82 -10.44 36.63
N GLU A 109 -6.79 -10.63 35.31
CA GLU A 109 -7.78 -10.05 34.39
C GLU A 109 -9.11 -10.79 34.49
N GLY A 110 -10.22 -10.07 34.29
CA GLY A 110 -11.57 -10.62 34.40
C GLY A 110 -12.33 -10.71 33.08
N GLU A 111 -11.70 -10.20 32.04
CA GLU A 111 -12.29 -9.87 30.76
C GLU A 111 -11.27 -10.24 29.68
N VAL A 112 -11.75 -10.70 28.53
CA VAL A 112 -10.93 -10.89 27.33
C VAL A 112 -11.32 -9.84 26.31
N ASP A 113 -10.35 -9.08 25.82
CA ASP A 113 -10.54 -8.10 24.75
C ASP A 113 -10.24 -8.76 23.39
N LEU A 114 -11.26 -8.83 22.53
CA LEU A 114 -11.16 -9.42 21.20
C LEU A 114 -10.99 -8.38 20.09
N THR A 115 -10.88 -7.09 20.43
CA THR A 115 -10.83 -5.98 19.46
C THR A 115 -9.71 -6.18 18.44
N GLN A 116 -8.50 -6.45 18.93
CA GLN A 116 -7.34 -6.65 18.08
C GLN A 116 -7.49 -7.92 17.22
N TYR A 117 -7.90 -9.04 17.81
CA TYR A 117 -8.11 -10.31 17.10
C TYR A 117 -9.13 -10.16 15.97
N ILE A 118 -10.26 -9.49 16.23
CA ILE A 118 -11.32 -9.25 15.24
C ILE A 118 -10.81 -8.38 14.10
N TYR A 119 -10.11 -7.29 14.40
CA TYR A 119 -9.52 -6.41 13.38
C TYR A 119 -8.53 -7.18 12.48
N GLU A 120 -7.57 -7.89 13.09
CA GLU A 120 -6.59 -8.70 12.35
C GLU A 120 -7.26 -9.77 11.50
N SER A 121 -8.27 -10.46 12.05
CA SER A 121 -9.03 -11.49 11.33
C SER A 121 -9.72 -10.93 10.08
N ILE A 122 -10.31 -9.73 10.18
CA ILE A 122 -10.95 -9.06 9.03
C ILE A 122 -9.90 -8.70 7.97
N VAL A 123 -8.75 -8.15 8.39
CA VAL A 123 -7.66 -7.80 7.48
C VAL A 123 -7.10 -9.03 6.76
N LEU A 124 -6.91 -10.14 7.49
CA LEU A 124 -6.42 -11.40 6.93
C LEU A 124 -7.43 -12.08 6.00
N ALA A 125 -8.72 -11.83 6.19
CA ALA A 125 -9.78 -12.36 5.35
C ALA A 125 -10.01 -11.55 4.06
N LEU A 126 -9.31 -10.42 3.87
CA LEU A 126 -9.35 -9.67 2.62
C LEU A 126 -8.84 -10.54 1.47
N PRO A 127 -9.55 -10.56 0.32
CA PRO A 127 -9.07 -11.28 -0.84
C PRO A 127 -7.79 -10.65 -1.39
N TYR A 128 -6.99 -11.47 -2.09
CA TYR A 128 -5.76 -11.01 -2.74
C TYR A 128 -6.01 -9.91 -3.79
N GLN A 129 -7.17 -9.93 -4.46
CA GLN A 129 -7.59 -8.88 -5.39
C GLN A 129 -8.86 -8.20 -4.86
N ARG A 130 -8.76 -6.90 -4.60
CA ARG A 130 -9.85 -6.06 -4.12
C ARG A 130 -10.42 -5.30 -5.29
N VAL A 131 -11.30 -5.96 -6.03
CA VAL A 131 -11.87 -5.42 -7.26
C VAL A 131 -13.38 -5.42 -7.21
N HIS A 132 -13.98 -4.43 -7.85
CA HIS A 132 -15.41 -4.46 -8.07
C HIS A 132 -15.80 -5.74 -8.85
N PRO A 133 -17.04 -6.23 -8.66
CA PRO A 133 -17.63 -7.22 -9.55
C PRO A 133 -17.50 -6.79 -11.02
N GLU A 134 -17.42 -7.76 -11.93
CA GLU A 134 -17.16 -7.51 -13.34
C GLU A 134 -18.05 -6.40 -13.93
N GLY A 135 -17.42 -5.45 -14.62
CA GLY A 135 -18.11 -4.34 -15.29
C GLY A 135 -18.53 -3.17 -14.40
N LYS A 136 -18.27 -3.22 -13.07
CA LYS A 136 -18.61 -2.12 -12.15
C LYS A 136 -17.46 -1.13 -11.88
N CYS A 137 -16.24 -1.43 -12.33
CA CYS A 137 -15.13 -0.47 -12.27
C CYS A 137 -15.42 0.76 -13.14
N ASN A 138 -14.88 1.92 -12.73
CA ASN A 138 -15.02 3.16 -13.49
C ASN A 138 -14.55 2.98 -14.95
N PRO A 139 -15.45 3.17 -15.94
CA PRO A 139 -15.14 2.92 -17.34
C PRO A 139 -14.12 3.90 -17.92
N GLU A 140 -14.06 5.14 -17.42
CA GLU A 140 -13.08 6.14 -17.85
C GLU A 140 -11.67 5.70 -17.44
N MET A 141 -11.50 5.29 -16.19
CA MET A 141 -10.22 4.77 -15.71
C MET A 141 -9.82 3.51 -16.47
N MET A 142 -10.76 2.58 -16.66
CA MET A 142 -10.51 1.35 -17.42
C MET A 142 -10.12 1.61 -18.89
N ALA A 143 -10.66 2.65 -19.52
CA ALA A 143 -10.31 3.04 -20.88
C ALA A 143 -8.85 3.52 -20.99
N ARG A 144 -8.32 4.18 -19.95
CA ARG A 144 -6.91 4.61 -19.89
C ARG A 144 -5.92 3.45 -19.78
N PHE A 145 -6.33 2.33 -19.17
CA PHE A 145 -5.52 1.12 -19.03
C PHE A 145 -5.65 0.15 -20.21
N ARG A 146 -6.29 0.55 -21.31
CA ARG A 146 -6.37 -0.27 -22.51
C ARG A 146 -4.96 -0.40 -23.11
N ILE A 147 -4.58 -1.62 -23.48
CA ILE A 147 -3.41 -1.84 -24.33
C ILE A 147 -3.70 -1.13 -25.65
N VAL A 148 -3.07 0.02 -25.83
CA VAL A 148 -3.02 0.70 -27.12
C VAL A 148 -1.95 0.02 -27.96
N SER A 149 -2.27 -0.25 -29.21
CA SER A 149 -1.24 -0.57 -30.20
C SER A 149 -0.24 0.58 -30.28
N GLY A 150 1.01 0.31 -30.68
CA GLY A 150 2.02 1.38 -30.80
C GLY A 150 1.58 2.54 -31.70
N GLU A 151 0.70 2.27 -32.66
CA GLU A 151 0.09 3.27 -33.55
C GLU A 151 -0.95 4.14 -32.82
N GLU A 152 -1.80 3.54 -31.99
CA GLU A 152 -2.77 4.30 -31.17
C GLU A 152 -2.08 5.11 -30.07
N PHE A 153 -0.97 4.60 -29.51
CA PHE A 153 -0.17 5.33 -28.54
C PHE A 153 0.51 6.55 -29.18
N ALA A 154 1.12 6.38 -30.36
CA ALA A 154 1.73 7.48 -31.11
C ALA A 154 0.71 8.55 -31.53
N ALA A 155 -0.54 8.16 -31.83
CA ALA A 155 -1.61 9.11 -32.14
C ALA A 155 -2.02 9.94 -30.91
N LEU A 156 -2.10 9.32 -29.73
CA LEU A 156 -2.41 10.01 -28.47
C LEU A 156 -1.29 10.96 -28.03
N GLU A 157 -0.02 10.57 -28.21
CA GLU A 157 1.13 11.46 -27.97
C GLU A 157 1.07 12.69 -28.89
N ALA A 158 0.81 12.48 -30.18
CA ALA A 158 0.67 13.57 -31.14
C ALA A 158 -0.50 14.52 -30.81
N GLU A 159 -1.63 14.00 -30.29
CA GLU A 159 -2.75 14.82 -29.83
C GLU A 159 -2.43 15.58 -28.53
N ALA A 160 -1.69 14.96 -27.61
CA ALA A 160 -1.25 15.59 -26.37
C ALA A 160 -0.24 16.73 -26.63
N GLU A 161 0.65 16.57 -27.61
CA GLU A 161 1.56 17.62 -28.07
C GLU A 161 0.83 18.78 -28.75
N GLN A 162 -0.31 18.51 -29.40
CA GLN A 162 -1.15 19.54 -30.03
C GLN A 162 -2.03 20.30 -29.03
N GLN A 163 -2.34 19.70 -27.88
CA GLN A 163 -2.91 20.42 -26.75
C GLN A 163 -1.80 21.24 -26.07
N ALA A 164 -1.64 22.48 -26.52
CA ALA A 164 -0.70 23.44 -25.95
C ALA A 164 -0.79 23.45 -24.41
N PRO A 165 0.35 23.45 -23.68
CA PRO A 165 0.32 23.44 -22.23
C PRO A 165 -0.48 24.65 -21.74
N PRO A 166 -1.37 24.47 -20.73
CA PRO A 166 -2.22 25.55 -20.26
C PRO A 166 -1.35 26.74 -19.80
N GLU A 167 -1.77 27.96 -20.16
CA GLU A 167 -1.13 29.20 -19.71
C GLU A 167 -0.98 29.17 -18.18
N GLY A 168 0.27 29.20 -17.69
CA GLY A 168 0.58 29.04 -16.27
C GLY A 168 1.97 28.47 -15.99
N GLU A 169 2.09 27.71 -14.90
CA GLU A 169 3.37 27.18 -14.40
C GLU A 169 4.10 26.25 -15.39
N TRP A 170 3.36 25.64 -16.32
CA TRP A 170 3.92 24.79 -17.37
C TRP A 170 4.75 25.54 -18.41
N ALA A 171 4.47 26.82 -18.68
CA ALA A 171 5.33 27.64 -19.56
C ALA A 171 6.73 27.89 -18.95
N LYS A 172 6.82 27.90 -17.60
CA LYS A 172 8.10 28.01 -16.90
C LYS A 172 8.93 26.74 -17.02
N LEU A 173 8.27 25.58 -17.04
CA LEU A 173 8.94 24.29 -17.24
C LEU A 173 9.42 24.11 -18.68
N ALA A 174 8.63 24.55 -19.67
CA ALA A 174 9.05 24.51 -21.09
C ALA A 174 10.28 25.38 -21.34
N SER A 175 10.28 26.62 -20.84
CA SER A 175 11.45 27.52 -20.94
C SER A 175 12.66 27.04 -20.14
N LEU A 176 12.46 26.30 -19.04
CA LEU A 176 13.55 25.65 -18.32
C LEU A 176 14.16 24.51 -19.14
N LYS A 177 13.33 23.68 -19.78
CA LYS A 177 13.78 22.59 -20.64
C LYS A 177 14.61 23.11 -21.82
N GLU A 178 14.12 24.15 -22.52
CA GLU A 178 14.87 24.78 -23.63
C GLU A 178 16.21 25.41 -23.19
N ARG A 179 16.30 25.85 -21.94
CA ARG A 179 17.56 26.35 -21.38
C ARG A 179 18.52 25.22 -21.07
N MET A 180 18.05 24.13 -20.47
CA MET A 180 18.89 22.97 -20.17
C MET A 180 19.42 22.30 -21.45
N GLU A 181 18.58 22.13 -22.46
CA GLU A 181 19.01 21.55 -23.75
C GLU A 181 20.06 22.41 -24.46
N ARG A 182 19.98 23.74 -24.31
CA ARG A 182 20.98 24.67 -24.83
C ARG A 182 22.27 24.62 -24.03
N GLU A 183 22.19 24.61 -22.70
CA GLU A 183 23.35 24.48 -21.82
C GLU A 183 24.07 23.14 -22.06
N GLU A 184 23.34 22.05 -22.35
CA GLU A 184 23.91 20.76 -22.71
C GLU A 184 24.61 20.78 -24.07
N LEU A 185 24.03 21.45 -25.08
CA LEU A 185 24.66 21.59 -26.40
C LEU A 185 25.90 22.49 -26.35
N GLU A 186 25.82 23.61 -25.63
CA GLU A 186 26.96 24.53 -25.41
C GLU A 186 28.10 23.80 -24.68
N ALA A 187 27.80 23.01 -23.65
CA ALA A 187 28.81 22.20 -22.96
C ALA A 187 29.43 21.10 -23.84
N GLN A 188 28.66 20.50 -24.76
CA GLN A 188 29.17 19.53 -25.71
C GLN A 188 30.06 20.18 -26.78
N GLU A 189 29.69 21.36 -27.28
CA GLU A 189 30.48 22.13 -28.23
C GLU A 189 31.79 22.63 -27.60
N GLU A 190 31.75 23.10 -26.35
CA GLU A 190 32.95 23.50 -25.59
C GLU A 190 33.87 22.31 -25.34
N ALA A 191 33.34 21.15 -24.91
CA ALA A 191 34.15 19.94 -24.70
C ALA A 191 34.81 19.45 -26.00
N LEU A 192 34.08 19.48 -27.13
CA LEU A 192 34.64 19.12 -28.44
C LEU A 192 35.72 20.11 -28.90
N ALA A 193 35.53 21.40 -28.63
CA ALA A 193 36.52 22.42 -28.95
C ALA A 193 37.81 22.26 -28.12
N GLU A 194 37.68 21.94 -26.83
CA GLU A 194 38.82 21.64 -25.95
C GLU A 194 39.60 20.41 -26.43
N GLU A 195 38.91 19.31 -26.79
CA GLU A 195 39.55 18.11 -27.34
C GLU A 195 40.33 18.40 -28.65
N LEU A 196 39.73 19.17 -29.56
CA LEU A 196 40.40 19.55 -30.81
C LEU A 196 41.62 20.48 -30.57
N THR A 197 41.57 21.33 -29.55
CA THR A 197 42.72 22.17 -29.19
C THR A 197 43.86 21.37 -28.57
N SER A 198 43.55 20.38 -27.72
CA SER A 198 44.57 19.50 -27.16
C SER A 198 45.21 18.62 -28.23
N GLU A 199 44.42 18.08 -29.17
CA GLU A 199 44.94 17.30 -30.30
C GLU A 199 45.85 18.15 -31.23
N ALA A 200 45.55 19.43 -31.38
CA ALA A 200 46.37 20.37 -32.16
C ALA A 200 47.69 20.71 -31.46
N GLU A 201 47.67 20.93 -30.14
CA GLU A 201 48.89 21.18 -29.34
C GLU A 201 49.81 19.94 -29.32
N GLU A 202 49.25 18.73 -29.16
CA GLU A 202 50.02 17.48 -29.25
C GLU A 202 50.67 17.27 -30.63
N CYS A 203 49.98 17.68 -31.71
CA CYS A 203 50.53 17.67 -33.07
C CYS A 203 51.65 18.70 -33.28
N GLU A 204 51.55 19.90 -32.69
CA GLU A 204 52.61 20.91 -32.77
C GLU A 204 53.85 20.51 -31.97
N GLU A 205 53.69 19.92 -30.79
CA GLU A 205 54.80 19.42 -29.96
C GLU A 205 55.53 18.27 -30.66
N ALA A 206 54.81 17.34 -31.29
CA ALA A 206 55.39 16.27 -32.11
C ALA A 206 56.15 16.77 -33.36
N LEU A 207 55.78 17.93 -33.91
CA LEU A 207 56.50 18.57 -35.01
C LEU A 207 57.74 19.34 -34.54
N ALA A 208 57.74 19.86 -33.31
CA ALA A 208 58.88 20.54 -32.71
C ALA A 208 60.02 19.56 -32.32
N ASP A 209 59.68 18.36 -31.82
CA ASP A 209 60.64 17.30 -31.52
C ASP A 209 61.28 16.70 -32.80
N GLY A 210 60.60 16.78 -33.94
CA GLY A 210 61.09 16.29 -35.23
C GLY A 210 62.22 17.10 -35.88
N ASP A 211 62.48 18.34 -35.42
CA ASP A 211 63.56 19.19 -35.96
C ASP A 211 64.91 19.03 -35.23
N GLU A 212 64.95 18.39 -34.04
CA GLU A 212 66.23 18.08 -33.35
C GLU A 212 66.93 16.81 -33.87
N GLU A 213 66.21 15.84 -34.48
CA GLU A 213 66.83 14.64 -35.06
C GLU A 213 67.57 14.87 -36.39
N LYS A 214 67.48 16.07 -36.99
CA LYS A 214 68.18 16.40 -38.25
C LYS A 214 69.52 17.12 -38.06
N LYS A 215 70.02 17.21 -36.83
CA LYS A 215 71.30 17.84 -36.49
C LYS A 215 72.22 16.90 -35.69
N LEU A 216 72.45 15.69 -36.20
CA LEU A 216 73.63 14.86 -35.91
C LEU A 216 74.19 14.26 -37.20
#